data_AF-A0A416RYX1-F1
#
_entry.id   AF-A0A416RYX1-F1
#
_cell.length_a   1.000
_cell.length_b   1.000
_cell.length_c   1.000
_cell.angle_alpha   90.00
_cell.angle_beta   90.00
_cell.angle_gamma   90.00
#
_symmetry.space_group_name_H-M   'P 1'
#
loop_
_entity.id
_entity.type
_entity.pdbx_description
1 polymer ?
#
loop_
_entity_poly.entity_id
_entity_poly.type
_entity_poly.pdbx_seq_one_letter_code
_entity_poly.pdbx_strand_id
1 'polypeptide(L)'
;MVGSPDSVQKNVVLENKSLSAEQITGVENRKSKAGEAVLPVLRSVSLFLLGLLGVLLILLTLLVIAAEAARIICLGPAAKKQQKERPGRRIRRTEARIYQYLCLWGIDAGLGWGTAATDAELARRFPAVEPGEYTRVCHLIEKHIYGEILLSPYEERTLNHFLEKLMEPVPGCSWKMRLKLRYACLRRVNTKKKKRKHSAFQQK
;
A
#
# COMPACT_ATOMS: atom_id res chain seq x y z
N MET A 1 84.33 86.93 -14.09
CA MET A 1 83.76 85.70 -13.53
C MET A 1 82.36 85.53 -14.12
N VAL A 2 82.24 84.66 -15.15
CA VAL A 2 81.58 83.33 -15.14
C VAL A 2 80.05 83.49 -15.26
N GLY A 3 79.39 83.24 -16.40
CA GLY A 3 79.09 81.93 -17.05
C GLY A 3 77.83 81.33 -16.38
N SER A 4 76.73 80.89 -17.00
CA SER A 4 76.38 80.43 -18.36
C SER A 4 74.83 80.38 -18.49
N PRO A 5 74.28 80.20 -19.71
CA PRO A 5 72.84 80.08 -19.98
C PRO A 5 72.33 78.62 -20.14
N ASP A 6 70.99 78.53 -20.15
CA ASP A 6 70.07 77.59 -20.81
C ASP A 6 70.10 76.06 -20.64
N SER A 7 68.85 75.60 -20.44
CA SER A 7 68.22 74.35 -20.89
C SER A 7 68.55 73.04 -20.18
N VAL A 8 67.49 72.29 -19.83
CA VAL A 8 67.21 70.90 -20.28
C VAL A 8 66.22 70.25 -19.30
N GLN A 9 65.01 69.99 -19.80
CA GLN A 9 64.12 68.95 -19.28
C GLN A 9 64.88 67.62 -19.19
N LYS A 10 64.81 66.94 -18.05
CA LYS A 10 64.85 65.47 -17.98
C LYS A 10 64.32 64.99 -16.63
N ASN A 11 63.07 64.54 -16.68
CA ASN A 11 62.48 63.38 -16.03
C ASN A 11 63.28 62.70 -14.92
N VAL A 12 62.61 62.32 -13.82
CA VAL A 12 62.23 60.92 -13.56
C VAL A 12 61.64 60.83 -12.15
N VAL A 13 60.35 60.50 -12.11
CA VAL A 13 59.71 59.56 -11.19
C VAL A 13 60.00 59.74 -9.71
N LEU A 14 59.11 60.47 -9.02
CA LEU A 14 58.70 60.08 -7.68
C LEU A 14 57.20 60.33 -7.51
N GLU A 15 56.52 59.26 -7.10
CA GLU A 15 55.27 59.27 -6.32
C GLU A 15 53.95 59.50 -7.07
N ASN A 16 53.43 58.42 -7.67
CA ASN A 16 52.01 58.11 -7.57
C ASN A 16 51.81 56.58 -7.57
N LYS A 17 52.01 55.97 -6.41
CA LYS A 17 51.77 54.54 -6.18
C LYS A 17 50.99 54.29 -4.88
N SER A 18 50.03 55.17 -4.58
CA SER A 18 49.18 55.09 -3.39
C SER A 18 47.68 54.92 -3.66
N LEU A 19 47.26 54.68 -4.92
CA LEU A 19 45.82 54.52 -5.27
C LEU A 19 45.46 53.16 -5.88
N SER A 20 46.22 52.11 -5.62
CA SER A 20 45.83 50.74 -6.02
C SER A 20 46.42 49.67 -5.12
N ALA A 21 46.10 49.73 -3.83
CA ALA A 21 46.39 48.63 -2.91
C ALA A 21 45.33 48.43 -1.81
N GLU A 22 44.14 49.03 -1.92
CA GLU A 22 43.12 48.90 -0.87
C GLU A 22 41.69 48.77 -1.41
N GLN A 23 41.46 47.80 -2.30
CA GLN A 23 40.08 47.42 -2.65
C GLN A 23 39.87 45.99 -3.16
N ILE A 24 40.72 45.02 -2.79
CA ILE A 24 40.51 43.61 -3.18
C ILE A 24 40.20 42.69 -1.99
N THR A 25 40.41 43.11 -0.74
CA THR A 25 40.12 42.27 0.44
C THR A 25 38.68 42.38 0.98
N GLY A 26 37.88 43.32 0.46
CA GLY A 26 36.53 43.62 0.98
C GLY A 26 35.36 42.87 0.32
N VAL A 27 35.56 42.26 -0.85
CA VAL A 27 34.49 41.59 -1.61
C VAL A 27 34.44 40.09 -1.31
N GLU A 28 35.59 39.46 -1.06
CA GLU A 28 35.65 38.03 -0.70
C GLU A 28 35.07 37.77 0.70
N ASN A 29 35.29 38.70 1.64
CA ASN A 29 34.89 38.56 3.06
C ASN A 29 33.40 38.87 3.34
N ARG A 30 32.65 39.46 2.39
CA ARG A 30 31.19 39.67 2.54
C ARG A 30 30.37 38.48 2.04
N LYS A 31 30.89 37.76 1.03
CA LYS A 31 30.23 36.57 0.47
C LYS A 31 30.36 35.36 1.40
N SER A 32 31.47 35.25 2.12
CA SER A 32 31.69 34.26 3.18
C SER A 32 30.86 34.55 4.45
N LYS A 33 30.78 35.80 4.92
CA LYS A 33 30.00 36.17 6.12
C LYS A 33 28.49 36.02 5.96
N ALA A 34 27.96 36.34 4.78
CA ALA A 34 26.55 36.09 4.48
C ALA A 34 26.25 34.59 4.41
N GLY A 35 27.12 33.81 3.75
CA GLY A 35 27.02 32.34 3.66
C GLY A 35 27.15 31.62 5.01
N GLU A 36 28.04 32.08 5.89
CA GLU A 36 28.27 31.50 7.22
C GLU A 36 27.06 31.60 8.15
N ALA A 37 26.24 32.65 8.03
CA ALA A 37 25.05 32.82 8.87
C ALA A 37 23.84 32.00 8.38
N VAL A 38 23.71 31.79 7.05
CA VAL A 38 22.64 30.94 6.49
C VAL A 38 22.92 29.45 6.58
N LEU A 39 24.19 29.02 6.57
CA LEU A 39 24.57 27.61 6.70
C LEU A 39 24.05 26.91 7.98
N PRO A 40 24.16 27.47 9.20
CA PRO A 40 23.65 26.85 10.42
C PRO A 40 22.12 26.85 10.50
N VAL A 41 21.45 27.87 9.93
CA VAL A 41 19.99 27.93 9.83
C VAL A 41 19.49 26.87 8.83
N LEU A 42 20.14 26.74 7.68
CA LEU A 42 19.82 25.71 6.70
C LEU A 42 20.07 24.30 7.24
N ARG A 43 21.15 24.12 8.01
CA ARG A 43 21.50 22.86 8.66
C ARG A 43 20.48 22.48 9.74
N SER A 44 20.05 23.42 10.57
CA SER A 44 19.02 23.17 11.59
C SER A 44 17.66 22.86 10.95
N VAL A 45 17.23 23.62 9.95
CA VAL A 45 16.00 23.33 9.18
C VAL A 45 16.06 21.95 8.52
N SER A 46 17.20 21.59 7.93
CA SER A 46 17.42 20.27 7.35
C SER A 46 17.31 19.15 8.41
N LEU A 47 17.92 19.33 9.59
CA LEU A 47 17.81 18.38 10.70
C LEU A 47 16.37 18.25 11.22
N PHE A 48 15.62 19.35 11.31
CA PHE A 48 14.20 19.32 11.70
C PHE A 48 13.35 18.56 10.68
N LEU A 49 13.56 18.79 9.37
CA LEU A 49 12.85 18.08 8.31
C LEU A 49 13.17 16.58 8.31
N LEU A 50 14.45 16.24 8.50
CA LEU A 50 14.91 14.85 8.54
C LEU A 50 14.41 14.13 9.80
N GLY A 51 14.35 14.85 10.93
CA GLY A 51 13.75 14.37 12.18
C GLY A 51 12.24 14.13 12.05
N LEU A 52 11.50 15.08 11.48
CA LEU A 52 10.06 14.94 11.21
C LEU A 52 9.78 13.75 10.27
N LEU A 53 10.57 13.63 9.20
CA LEU A 53 10.49 12.51 8.27
C LEU A 53 10.78 11.18 9.00
N GLY A 54 11.80 11.14 9.86
CA GLY A 54 12.12 9.97 10.68
C GLY A 54 10.99 9.57 11.60
N VAL A 55 10.38 10.53 12.32
CA VAL A 55 9.22 10.29 13.19
C VAL A 55 8.03 9.77 12.38
N LEU A 56 7.77 10.34 11.19
CA LEU A 56 6.70 9.89 10.31
C LEU A 56 6.92 8.44 9.83
N LEU A 57 8.16 8.08 9.46
CA LEU A 57 8.51 6.72 9.07
C LEU A 57 8.36 5.74 10.23
N ILE A 58 8.77 6.12 11.45
CA ILE A 58 8.58 5.31 12.67
C ILE A 58 7.08 5.11 12.95
N LEU A 59 6.27 6.16 12.83
CA LEU A 59 4.83 6.04 13.02
C LEU A 59 4.19 5.10 11.97
N LEU A 60 4.64 5.20 10.72
CA LEU A 60 4.16 4.34 9.63
C LEU A 60 4.54 2.87 9.85
N THR A 61 5.77 2.58 10.32
CA THR A 61 6.19 1.21 10.63
C THR A 61 5.39 0.64 11.82
N LEU A 62 5.17 1.44 12.87
CA LEU A 62 4.31 1.05 13.99
C LEU A 62 2.88 0.72 13.54
N LEU A 63 2.32 1.50 12.61
CA LEU A 63 0.99 1.24 12.05
C LEU A 63 0.94 -0.08 11.29
N VAL A 64 1.96 -0.38 10.48
CA VAL A 64 2.06 -1.68 9.77
C VAL A 64 2.18 -2.84 10.75
N ILE A 65 3.01 -2.70 11.80
CA ILE A 65 3.15 -3.71 12.86
C ILE A 65 1.82 -3.93 13.56
N ALA A 66 1.12 -2.86 13.94
CA ALA A 66 -0.19 -2.94 14.56
C ALA A 66 -1.23 -3.62 13.65
N ALA A 67 -1.23 -3.33 12.34
CA ALA A 67 -2.11 -3.97 11.38
C ALA A 67 -1.83 -5.48 11.22
N GLU A 68 -0.57 -5.89 11.18
CA GLU A 68 -0.19 -7.32 11.17
C GLU A 68 -0.51 -8.01 12.50
N ALA A 69 -0.29 -7.35 13.63
CA ALA A 69 -0.66 -7.88 14.95
C ALA A 69 -2.17 -8.08 15.05
N ALA A 70 -2.97 -7.09 14.63
CA ALA A 70 -4.42 -7.20 14.54
C ALA A 70 -4.85 -8.35 13.61
N ARG A 71 -4.16 -8.53 12.48
CA ARG A 71 -4.37 -9.65 11.55
C ARG A 71 -4.15 -11.00 12.23
N ILE A 72 -3.04 -11.16 12.97
CA ILE A 72 -2.72 -12.39 13.71
C ILE A 72 -3.75 -12.64 14.82
N ILE A 73 -4.13 -11.62 15.58
CA ILE A 73 -5.13 -11.70 16.65
C ILE A 73 -6.53 -12.00 16.10
N CYS A 74 -6.88 -11.55 14.89
CA CYS A 74 -8.18 -11.89 14.28
C CYS A 74 -8.20 -13.29 13.67
N LEU A 75 -7.11 -13.73 13.02
CA LEU A 75 -7.03 -15.02 12.34
C LEU A 75 -6.80 -16.18 13.32
N GLY A 76 -5.95 -16.01 14.33
CA GLY A 76 -5.51 -17.09 15.23
C GLY A 76 -6.63 -17.70 16.07
N PRO A 77 -7.39 -16.90 16.84
CA PRO A 77 -8.54 -17.38 17.62
C PRO A 77 -9.68 -17.87 16.71
N ALA A 78 -9.87 -17.25 15.54
CA ALA A 78 -10.90 -17.66 14.58
C ALA A 78 -10.63 -19.07 14.02
N ALA A 79 -9.38 -19.39 13.69
CA ALA A 79 -8.98 -20.72 13.21
C ALA A 79 -9.13 -21.79 14.31
N LYS A 80 -8.70 -21.51 15.55
CA LYS A 80 -8.85 -22.45 16.68
C LYS A 80 -10.31 -22.65 17.10
N LYS A 81 -11.14 -21.60 17.03
CA LYS A 81 -12.58 -21.66 17.33
C LYS A 81 -13.36 -22.34 16.19
N GLN A 82 -12.90 -22.20 14.94
CA GLN A 82 -13.47 -22.92 13.79
C GLN A 82 -13.39 -24.44 13.95
N GLN A 83 -12.33 -24.98 14.54
CA GLN A 83 -12.19 -26.43 14.71
C GLN A 83 -13.09 -27.01 15.82
N LYS A 84 -13.48 -26.17 16.79
CA LYS A 84 -14.41 -26.55 17.89
C LYS A 84 -15.88 -26.20 17.61
N GLU A 85 -16.17 -25.51 16.51
CA GLU A 85 -17.54 -25.12 16.18
C GLU A 85 -18.31 -26.22 15.46
N ARG A 86 -19.63 -26.25 15.67
CA ARG A 86 -20.53 -27.21 14.99
C ARG A 86 -20.29 -27.17 13.47
N PRO A 87 -20.17 -28.33 12.81
CA PRO A 87 -19.79 -28.43 11.38
C PRO A 87 -20.61 -27.53 10.45
N GLY A 88 -21.93 -27.40 10.66
CA GLY A 88 -22.77 -26.49 9.86
C GLY A 88 -22.42 -24.99 9.96
N ARG A 89 -21.89 -24.52 11.11
CA ARG A 89 -21.43 -23.11 11.22
C ARG A 89 -20.12 -22.86 10.47
N ARG A 90 -19.30 -23.89 10.30
CA ARG A 90 -18.02 -23.79 9.59
C ARG A 90 -18.25 -23.58 8.11
N ILE A 91 -19.15 -24.35 7.51
CA ILE A 91 -19.51 -24.25 6.09
C ILE A 91 -20.09 -22.88 5.77
N ARG A 92 -21.03 -22.39 6.59
CA ARG A 92 -21.64 -21.06 6.40
C ARG A 92 -20.61 -19.91 6.51
N ARG A 93 -19.55 -20.08 7.31
CA ARG A 93 -18.42 -19.14 7.34
C ARG A 93 -17.57 -19.23 6.08
N THR A 94 -17.23 -20.44 5.65
CA THR A 94 -16.42 -20.64 4.44
C THR A 94 -17.15 -20.08 3.21
N GLU A 95 -18.45 -20.34 3.08
CA GLU A 95 -19.34 -19.73 2.09
C GLU A 95 -19.27 -18.20 2.14
N ALA A 96 -19.49 -17.59 3.31
CA ALA A 96 -19.45 -16.14 3.45
C ALA A 96 -18.08 -15.55 3.06
N ARG A 97 -16.99 -16.26 3.34
CA ARG A 97 -15.63 -15.85 2.92
C ARG A 97 -15.47 -15.98 1.42
N ILE A 98 -15.91 -17.07 0.79
CA ILE A 98 -15.87 -17.24 -0.67
C ILE A 98 -16.58 -16.07 -1.34
N TYR A 99 -17.82 -15.76 -0.95
CA TYR A 99 -18.54 -14.61 -1.52
C TYR A 99 -17.89 -13.27 -1.22
N GLN A 100 -17.29 -13.09 -0.03
CA GLN A 100 -16.54 -11.88 0.29
C GLN A 100 -15.36 -11.69 -0.67
N TYR A 101 -14.58 -12.75 -0.94
CA TYR A 101 -13.45 -12.65 -1.85
C TYR A 101 -13.91 -12.45 -3.30
N LEU A 102 -14.94 -13.16 -3.76
CA LEU A 102 -15.53 -12.91 -5.09
C LEU A 102 -15.97 -11.45 -5.23
N CYS A 103 -16.64 -10.88 -4.22
CA CYS A 103 -16.98 -9.45 -4.20
C CYS A 103 -15.75 -8.54 -4.22
N LEU A 104 -14.66 -8.89 -3.53
CA LEU A 104 -13.41 -8.12 -3.54
C LEU A 104 -12.78 -8.08 -4.93
N TRP A 105 -12.88 -9.17 -5.68
CA TRP A 105 -12.46 -9.29 -7.08
C TRP A 105 -13.44 -8.66 -8.08
N GLY A 106 -14.56 -8.09 -7.60
CA GLY A 106 -15.57 -7.47 -8.45
C GLY A 106 -16.41 -8.49 -9.22
N ILE A 107 -16.48 -9.73 -8.76
CA ILE A 107 -17.28 -10.80 -9.35
C ILE A 107 -18.60 -10.89 -8.59
N ASP A 108 -19.70 -10.54 -9.25
CA ASP A 108 -21.04 -10.62 -8.67
C ASP A 108 -21.55 -12.07 -8.69
N ALA A 109 -21.13 -12.84 -7.69
CA ALA A 109 -21.50 -14.23 -7.51
C ALA A 109 -22.71 -14.42 -6.58
N GLY A 110 -23.60 -15.35 -6.89
CA GLY A 110 -24.72 -15.77 -6.04
C GLY A 110 -25.01 -17.27 -6.20
N LEU A 111 -25.45 -17.95 -5.13
CA LEU A 111 -25.94 -19.33 -5.22
C LEU A 111 -27.03 -19.42 -6.30
N GLY A 112 -26.97 -20.45 -7.15
CA GLY A 112 -27.98 -20.71 -8.18
C GLY A 112 -28.12 -19.67 -9.30
N TRP A 113 -27.31 -18.61 -9.34
CA TRP A 113 -27.40 -17.56 -10.36
C TRP A 113 -26.10 -17.42 -11.15
N GLY A 114 -26.17 -17.67 -12.46
CA GLY A 114 -25.05 -17.44 -13.37
C GLY A 114 -23.80 -18.26 -13.03
N THR A 115 -23.97 -19.44 -12.43
CA THR A 115 -22.87 -20.30 -11.94
C THR A 115 -21.87 -20.64 -13.05
N ALA A 116 -22.36 -21.10 -14.21
CA ALA A 116 -21.49 -21.45 -15.34
C ALA A 116 -20.71 -20.25 -15.91
N ALA A 117 -21.36 -19.08 -16.00
CA ALA A 117 -20.69 -17.86 -16.46
C ALA A 117 -19.64 -17.36 -15.46
N THR A 118 -19.96 -17.45 -14.16
CA THR A 118 -19.02 -17.08 -13.08
C THR A 118 -17.84 -18.04 -13.03
N ASP A 119 -18.08 -19.32 -13.23
CA ASP A 119 -17.06 -20.38 -13.28
C ASP A 119 -16.09 -20.15 -14.45
N ALA A 120 -16.61 -19.88 -15.64
CA ALA A 120 -15.78 -19.55 -16.80
C ALA A 120 -14.94 -18.28 -16.56
N GLU A 121 -15.52 -17.23 -15.96
CA GLU A 121 -14.78 -16.01 -15.63
C GLU A 121 -13.72 -16.25 -14.55
N LEU A 122 -13.96 -17.17 -13.61
CA LEU A 122 -12.98 -17.55 -12.60
C LEU A 122 -11.81 -18.34 -13.21
N ALA A 123 -12.09 -19.35 -14.03
CA ALA A 123 -11.05 -20.09 -14.74
C ALA A 123 -10.20 -19.17 -15.64
N ARG A 124 -10.81 -18.12 -16.21
CA ARG A 124 -10.09 -17.11 -17.00
C ARG A 124 -9.20 -16.19 -16.17
N ARG A 125 -9.65 -15.76 -14.98
CA ARG A 125 -8.93 -14.79 -14.14
C ARG A 125 -7.91 -15.44 -13.20
N PHE A 126 -8.13 -16.69 -12.81
CA PHE A 126 -7.33 -17.38 -11.81
C PHE A 126 -6.73 -18.64 -12.43
N PRO A 127 -5.42 -18.65 -12.75
CA PRO A 127 -4.76 -19.81 -13.34
C PRO A 127 -4.84 -21.08 -12.49
N ALA A 128 -5.01 -20.94 -11.17
CA ALA A 128 -5.13 -22.05 -10.24
C ALA A 128 -6.54 -22.66 -10.19
N VAL A 129 -7.55 -22.00 -10.75
CA VAL A 129 -8.95 -22.46 -10.71
C VAL A 129 -9.25 -23.22 -11.99
N GLU A 130 -9.66 -24.49 -11.85
CA GLU A 130 -10.04 -25.30 -13.01
C GLU A 130 -11.50 -25.04 -13.42
N PRO A 131 -11.83 -25.17 -14.72
CA PRO A 131 -13.22 -25.12 -15.17
C PRO A 131 -14.09 -26.15 -14.45
N GLY A 132 -15.24 -25.72 -13.93
CA GLY A 132 -16.19 -26.53 -13.17
C GLY A 132 -15.94 -26.57 -11.67
N GLU A 133 -14.80 -26.09 -11.16
CA GLU A 133 -14.53 -26.07 -9.71
C GLU A 133 -15.51 -25.20 -8.95
N TYR A 134 -15.85 -24.01 -9.48
CA TYR A 134 -16.80 -23.13 -8.83
C TYR A 134 -18.22 -23.71 -8.88
N THR A 135 -18.56 -24.37 -9.97
CA THR A 135 -19.83 -25.11 -10.09
C THR A 135 -19.94 -26.20 -9.03
N ARG A 136 -18.89 -26.98 -8.81
CA ARG A 136 -18.82 -28.00 -7.76
C ARG A 136 -18.94 -27.39 -6.37
N VAL A 137 -18.26 -26.26 -6.12
CA VAL A 137 -18.35 -25.52 -4.86
C VAL A 137 -19.78 -25.04 -4.59
N CYS A 138 -20.46 -24.49 -5.60
CA CYS A 138 -21.87 -24.10 -5.49
C CYS A 138 -22.74 -25.31 -5.13
N HIS A 139 -22.56 -26.44 -5.82
CA HIS A 139 -23.33 -27.65 -5.53
C HIS A 139 -23.13 -28.16 -4.09
N LEU A 140 -21.90 -28.11 -3.56
CA LEU A 140 -21.62 -28.48 -2.17
C LEU A 140 -22.27 -27.52 -1.16
N ILE A 141 -22.24 -26.22 -1.45
CA ILE A 141 -22.87 -25.22 -0.60
C ILE A 141 -24.40 -25.36 -0.65
N GLU A 142 -24.98 -25.58 -1.83
CA GLU A 142 -26.42 -25.82 -2.04
C GLU A 142 -26.88 -27.09 -1.33
N LYS A 143 -26.12 -28.18 -1.43
CA LYS A 143 -26.35 -29.43 -0.67
C LYS A 143 -26.43 -29.17 0.83
N HIS A 144 -25.59 -28.28 1.36
CA HIS A 144 -25.59 -27.96 2.78
C HIS A 144 -26.72 -27.00 3.19
N ILE A 145 -26.99 -25.95 2.40
CA ILE A 145 -27.97 -24.91 2.73
C ILE A 145 -29.41 -25.38 2.46
N TYR A 146 -29.65 -26.04 1.32
CA TYR A 146 -30.97 -26.48 0.91
C TYR A 146 -31.28 -27.92 1.33
N GLY A 147 -30.28 -28.79 1.33
CA GLY A 147 -30.45 -30.18 1.76
C GLY A 147 -30.34 -30.37 3.27
N GLU A 148 -29.85 -29.38 4.02
CA GLU A 148 -29.45 -29.50 5.44
C GLU A 148 -28.49 -30.67 5.72
N ILE A 149 -27.82 -31.18 4.67
CA ILE A 149 -26.90 -32.31 4.79
C ILE A 149 -25.56 -31.81 5.30
N LEU A 150 -24.99 -32.53 6.26
CA LEU A 150 -23.65 -32.25 6.73
C LEU A 150 -22.63 -32.65 5.66
N LEU A 151 -21.80 -31.70 5.22
CA LEU A 151 -20.71 -32.00 4.30
C LEU A 151 -19.68 -32.90 5.00
N SER A 152 -19.19 -33.90 4.27
CA SER A 152 -18.08 -34.73 4.73
C SER A 152 -16.79 -33.90 4.86
N PRO A 153 -15.81 -34.36 5.66
CA PRO A 153 -14.53 -33.65 5.79
C PRO A 153 -13.79 -33.42 4.47
N TYR A 154 -13.97 -34.31 3.48
CA TYR A 154 -13.39 -34.15 2.15
C TYR A 154 -14.07 -33.03 1.33
N GLU A 155 -15.40 -32.96 1.39
CA GLU A 155 -16.16 -31.89 0.73
C GLU A 155 -15.84 -30.52 1.37
N GLU A 156 -15.70 -30.46 2.69
CA GLU A 156 -15.25 -29.24 3.36
C GLU A 156 -13.83 -28.82 2.95
N ARG A 157 -12.90 -29.78 2.79
CA ARG A 157 -11.55 -29.49 2.27
C ARG A 157 -11.61 -28.91 0.87
N THR A 158 -12.51 -29.40 0.02
CA THR A 158 -12.70 -28.86 -1.34
C THR A 158 -13.10 -27.38 -1.28
N LEU A 159 -14.04 -27.01 -0.41
CA LEU A 159 -14.43 -25.62 -0.20
C LEU A 159 -13.27 -24.75 0.31
N ASN A 160 -12.47 -25.26 1.25
CA ASN A 160 -11.34 -24.53 1.80
C ASN A 160 -10.21 -24.35 0.77
N HIS A 161 -9.94 -25.38 -0.03
CA HIS A 161 -8.92 -25.32 -1.07
C HIS A 161 -9.29 -24.31 -2.16
N PHE A 162 -10.58 -24.29 -2.56
CA PHE A 162 -11.07 -23.25 -3.46
C PHE A 162 -10.96 -21.84 -2.85
N LEU A 163 -11.28 -21.68 -1.57
CA LEU A 163 -11.09 -20.41 -0.86
C LEU A 163 -9.62 -19.97 -0.83
N GLU A 164 -8.68 -20.90 -0.63
CA GLU A 164 -7.24 -20.63 -0.67
C GLU A 164 -6.82 -20.09 -2.04
N LYS A 165 -7.25 -20.74 -3.13
CA LYS A 165 -7.01 -20.27 -4.50
C LYS A 165 -7.51 -18.83 -4.74
N LEU A 166 -8.63 -18.43 -4.14
CA LEU A 166 -9.16 -17.06 -4.24
C LEU A 166 -8.40 -16.02 -3.39
N MET A 167 -7.71 -16.48 -2.35
CA MET A 167 -6.91 -15.64 -1.46
C MET A 167 -5.51 -15.37 -2.00
N GLU A 168 -5.02 -16.24 -2.89
CA GLU A 168 -3.72 -16.09 -3.52
C GLU A 168 -3.69 -14.88 -4.46
N PRO A 169 -2.65 -14.04 -4.37
CA PRO A 169 -2.50 -12.91 -5.27
C PRO A 169 -2.19 -13.40 -6.68
N VAL A 170 -3.09 -13.14 -7.62
CA VAL A 170 -2.89 -13.46 -9.03
C VAL A 170 -1.68 -12.67 -9.59
N PRO A 171 -0.83 -13.29 -10.43
CA PRO A 171 0.27 -12.58 -11.11
C PRO A 171 -0.25 -11.35 -11.87
N GLY A 172 0.47 -10.23 -11.78
CA GLY A 172 0.05 -8.95 -12.36
C GLY A 172 -0.93 -8.12 -11.50
N CYS A 173 -1.36 -8.61 -10.32
CA CYS A 173 -2.23 -7.82 -9.45
C CYS A 173 -1.55 -6.59 -8.84
N SER A 174 -2.28 -5.46 -8.85
CA SER A 174 -1.86 -4.22 -8.20
C SER A 174 -1.57 -4.40 -6.71
N TRP A 175 -0.61 -3.65 -6.17
CA TRP A 175 -0.26 -3.69 -4.76
C TRP A 175 -1.47 -3.38 -3.85
N LYS A 176 -2.37 -2.51 -4.29
CA LYS A 176 -3.63 -2.20 -3.60
C LYS A 176 -4.52 -3.44 -3.45
N MET A 177 -4.62 -4.27 -4.49
CA MET A 177 -5.37 -5.53 -4.42
C MET A 177 -4.68 -6.52 -3.48
N ARG A 178 -3.35 -6.64 -3.54
CA ARG A 178 -2.58 -7.48 -2.61
C ARG A 178 -2.83 -7.07 -1.15
N LEU A 179 -2.86 -5.76 -0.88
CA LEU A 179 -3.18 -5.23 0.45
C LEU A 179 -4.64 -5.53 0.85
N LYS A 180 -5.59 -5.37 -0.07
CA LYS A 180 -7.02 -5.71 0.14
C LYS A 180 -7.21 -7.19 0.48
N LEU A 181 -6.52 -8.10 -0.22
CA LEU A 181 -6.54 -9.54 0.05
C LEU A 181 -5.92 -9.85 1.42
N ARG A 182 -4.75 -9.25 1.71
CA ARG A 182 -4.01 -9.47 2.97
C ARG A 182 -4.85 -9.10 4.20
N TYR A 183 -5.57 -7.99 4.15
CA TYR A 183 -6.42 -7.51 5.25
C TYR A 183 -7.91 -7.81 5.06
N ALA A 184 -8.30 -8.63 4.07
CA ALA A 184 -9.69 -9.02 3.86
C ALA A 184 -10.30 -9.70 5.09
N CYS A 185 -9.49 -10.48 5.83
CA CYS A 185 -9.89 -11.14 7.06
C CYS A 185 -10.25 -10.18 8.21
N LEU A 186 -9.73 -8.95 8.20
CA LEU A 186 -10.07 -7.90 9.16
C LEU A 186 -11.37 -7.19 8.78
N ARG A 187 -11.73 -7.23 7.50
CA ARG A 187 -12.93 -6.60 6.99
C ARG A 187 -14.13 -7.49 7.33
N ARG A 188 -14.85 -7.18 8.40
CA ARG A 188 -16.21 -7.70 8.60
C ARG A 188 -17.09 -7.17 7.47
N VAL A 189 -17.33 -7.97 6.44
CA VAL A 189 -18.35 -7.63 5.46
C VAL A 189 -19.69 -7.69 6.17
N ASN A 190 -20.30 -6.53 6.35
CA ASN A 190 -21.69 -6.41 6.77
C ASN A 190 -22.55 -6.87 5.57
N THR A 191 -22.71 -8.19 5.41
CA THR A 191 -23.42 -8.83 4.28
C THR A 191 -24.91 -8.48 4.22
N LYS A 192 -25.42 -7.67 5.16
CA LYS A 192 -26.81 -7.17 5.21
C LYS A 192 -27.26 -6.42 3.94
N LYS A 193 -26.35 -5.92 3.09
CA LYS A 193 -26.75 -5.21 1.86
C LYS A 193 -27.17 -6.11 0.69
N LYS A 194 -26.82 -7.41 0.65
CA LYS A 194 -27.20 -8.28 -0.49
C LYS A 194 -28.64 -8.81 -0.39
N LYS A 195 -29.23 -8.83 0.80
CA LYS A 195 -30.63 -9.23 1.02
C LYS A 195 -31.65 -8.30 0.35
N ARG A 196 -31.29 -7.05 0.03
CA ARG A 196 -32.20 -6.08 -0.61
C ARG A 196 -32.37 -6.27 -2.12
N LYS A 197 -31.44 -6.92 -2.82
CA LYS A 197 -31.56 -7.10 -4.28
C LYS A 197 -32.40 -8.32 -4.68
N HIS A 198 -32.37 -9.40 -3.89
CA HIS A 198 -33.22 -10.57 -4.16
C HIS A 198 -34.72 -10.30 -3.89
N SER A 199 -35.04 -9.47 -2.91
CA SER A 199 -36.44 -9.11 -2.60
C SER A 199 -37.07 -8.19 -3.65
N ALA A 200 -36.28 -7.46 -4.43
CA ALA A 200 -36.79 -6.56 -5.47
C ALA A 200 -37.07 -7.27 -6.81
N PHE A 201 -36.63 -8.52 -6.97
CA PHE A 201 -36.82 -9.31 -8.20
C PHE A 201 -37.93 -10.37 -8.07
N GLN A 202 -38.43 -10.63 -6.85
CA GLN A 202 -39.58 -11.51 -6.60
C GLN A 202 -40.93 -10.76 -6.62
N GLN A 203 -40.94 -9.50 -7.08
CA GLN A 203 -42.13 -8.65 -7.23
C GLN A 203 -42.40 -8.23 -8.69
N LYS A 204 -41.85 -8.96 -9.67
CA LYS A 204 -42.21 -8.83 -11.08
C LYS A 204 -42.61 -10.16 -11.67
#